data_AF-A0A662JX06-F1
#
_entry.id   AF-A0A662JX06-F1
#
_cell.length_a   1.000
_cell.length_b   1.000
_cell.length_c   1.000
_cell.angle_alpha   90.00
_cell.angle_beta   90.00
_cell.angle_gamma   90.00
#
_symmetry.space_group_name_H-M   'P 1'
#
loop_
_entity.id
_entity.type
_entity.pdbx_description
1 polymer ?
#
loop_
_entity_poly.entity_id
_entity_poly.type
_entity_poly.pdbx_seq_one_letter_code
_entity_poly.pdbx_strand_id
1 'polypeptide(L)' 'MQTIGELIDNKKIIIKKTKYAGRLHSKNKLGKILPDNTLQLSLIEGAFLLDEKKIKLLQNNREIKLQ' A
#
# COMPACT_ATOMS: atom_id res chain seq x y z
N MET A 1 13.49 1.27 2.40
CA MET A 1 13.07 0.29 1.38
C MET A 1 11.61 0.58 1.06
N GLN A 2 11.23 0.65 -0.21
CA GLN A 2 9.84 0.91 -0.60
C GLN A 2 9.12 -0.42 -0.84
N THR A 3 7.85 -0.51 -0.46
CA THR A 3 7.00 -1.64 -0.84
C THR A 3 6.13 -1.25 -2.03
N ILE A 4 5.73 -2.24 -2.83
CA ILE A 4 4.83 -2.01 -3.97
C ILE A 4 3.40 -2.30 -3.51
N GLY A 5 2.50 -1.35 -3.78
CA GLY A 5 1.06 -1.51 -3.65
C GLY A 5 0.39 -1.44 -5.02
N GLU A 6 -0.66 -2.23 -5.20
CA GLU A 6 -1.45 -2.25 -6.43
C GLU A 6 -2.80 -1.57 -6.18
N LEU A 7 -3.14 -0.57 -6.99
CA LEU A 7 -4.41 0.14 -6.93
C LEU A 7 -5.47 -0.67 -7.68
N ILE A 8 -6.48 -1.13 -6.95
CA ILE A 8 -7.59 -1.94 -7.48
C ILE A 8 -8.86 -1.10 -7.50
N ASP A 9 -9.50 -1.05 -8.68
CA ASP A 9 -10.79 -0.38 -8.95
C ASP A 9 -10.88 1.08 -8.48
N ASN A 10 -9.75 1.79 -8.36
CA ASN A 10 -9.67 3.15 -7.79
C ASN A 10 -10.31 3.27 -6.39
N LYS A 11 -10.40 2.17 -5.62
CA LYS A 11 -11.07 2.14 -4.32
C LYS A 11 -10.18 1.69 -3.18
N LYS A 12 -9.23 0.80 -3.47
CA LYS A 12 -8.38 0.16 -2.46
C LYS A 12 -7.00 -0.12 -3.03
N ILE A 13 -6.01 -0.14 -2.14
CA ILE A 13 -4.64 -0.47 -2.48
C ILE A 13 -4.28 -1.77 -1.78
N ILE A 14 -3.75 -2.73 -2.52
CA ILE A 14 -3.34 -4.04 -2.00
C ILE A 14 -1.82 -4.12 -2.01
N ILE A 15 -1.24 -4.42 -0.85
CA ILE A 15 0.20 -4.68 -0.69
C ILE A 15 0.38 -6.15 -0.38
N LYS A 16 1.11 -6.87 -1.24
CA LYS A 16 1.54 -8.24 -0.94
C LYS A 16 2.41 -8.25 0.31
N LYS A 17 2.23 -9.27 1.18
CA LYS A 17 2.97 -9.33 2.44
C LYS A 17 4.46 -9.41 2.19
N THR A 18 5.17 -8.40 2.65
CA THR A 18 6.63 -8.39 2.77
C THR A 18 6.99 -8.17 4.25
N LYS A 19 8.22 -8.49 4.64
CA LYS A 19 8.75 -8.10 5.98
C LYS A 19 8.62 -6.59 6.26
N TYR A 20 8.41 -5.76 5.23
CA TYR A 20 8.20 -4.32 5.34
C TYR A 20 6.72 -3.95 5.49
N ALA A 21 5.83 -4.60 4.73
CA ALA A 21 4.37 -4.45 4.87
C ALA A 21 3.88 -4.80 6.28
N GLY A 22 4.45 -5.84 6.89
CA GLY A 22 4.15 -6.18 8.29
C GLY A 22 4.53 -5.07 9.29
N ARG A 23 5.59 -4.30 9.02
CA ARG A 23 6.01 -3.17 9.88
C ARG A 23 5.10 -1.94 9.70
N LEU A 24 4.58 -1.72 8.49
CA LEU A 24 3.62 -0.65 8.23
C LEU A 24 2.37 -0.82 9.09
N HIS A 25 1.88 -2.06 9.19
CA HIS A 25 0.75 -2.39 10.07
C HIS A 25 1.13 -2.33 11.55
N SER A 26 2.28 -2.90 11.95
CA SER A 26 2.61 -3.04 13.39
C SER A 26 2.98 -1.72 14.08
N LYS A 27 3.59 -0.76 13.38
CA LYS A 27 4.02 0.52 14.00
C LYS A 27 2.99 1.64 13.85
N ASN A 28 2.30 1.70 12.72
CA ASN A 28 1.44 2.84 12.40
C ASN A 28 -0.06 2.48 12.37
N LYS A 29 -0.43 1.22 12.61
CA LYS A 29 -1.82 0.71 12.49
C LYS A 29 -2.44 1.02 11.13
N LEU A 30 -1.63 1.11 10.08
CA LEU A 30 -2.10 1.42 8.74
C LEU A 30 -2.60 0.15 8.04
N GLY A 31 -3.76 0.27 7.41
CA GLY A 31 -4.40 -0.78 6.64
C GLY A 31 -4.96 -1.94 7.46
N LYS A 32 -5.64 -2.84 6.75
CA LYS A 32 -6.26 -4.05 7.27
C LYS A 32 -5.58 -5.28 6.66
N ILE A 33 -5.17 -6.22 7.50
CA ILE A 33 -4.67 -7.51 7.04
C ILE A 33 -5.86 -8.34 6.53
N LEU A 34 -5.75 -8.86 5.31
CA LEU A 34 -6.72 -9.76 4.70
C LEU A 34 -6.36 -11.24 4.98
N PRO A 35 -7.31 -12.18 4.83
CA PRO A 35 -7.07 -13.60 5.10
C PRO A 35 -5.96 -14.24 4.24
N ASP A 36 -5.74 -13.71 3.04
CA ASP A 36 -4.64 -14.09 2.13
C ASP A 36 -3.28 -13.51 2.55
N ASN A 37 -3.21 -12.95 3.77
CA ASN A 37 -2.05 -12.32 4.36
C ASN A 37 -1.64 -11.00 3.69
N THR A 38 -2.41 -10.47 2.74
CA THR A 38 -2.12 -9.16 2.14
C THR A 38 -2.54 -8.01 3.04
N LEU A 39 -1.95 -6.84 2.82
CA LEU A 39 -2.33 -5.61 3.52
C LEU A 39 -3.17 -4.76 2.58
N GLN A 40 -4.43 -4.52 2.95
CA GLN A 40 -5.31 -3.59 2.26
C GLN A 40 -5.21 -2.20 2.90
N LEU A 41 -4.96 -1.19 2.10
CA LEU A 41 -5.01 0.22 2.49
C LEU A 41 -6.22 0.91 1.84
N SER A 42 -6.77 1.88 2.55
CA SER A 42 -7.65 2.89 1.95
C SER A 42 -6.83 3.82 1.03
N LEU A 43 -7.52 4.57 0.16
CA LEU A 43 -6.87 5.56 -0.71
C LEU A 43 -6.14 6.64 0.10
N ILE A 44 -6.71 7.07 1.21
CA ILE A 44 -6.13 8.11 2.07
C ILE A 44 -4.84 7.62 2.72
N GLU A 45 -4.86 6.41 3.30
CA GLU A 45 -3.65 5.80 3.87
C GLU A 45 -2.57 5.55 2.81
N GLY A 46 -2.99 5.13 1.61
CA GLY A 46 -2.09 4.94 0.48
C GLY A 46 -1.45 6.25 0.01
N ALA A 47 -2.23 7.33 -0.09
CA ALA A 47 -1.73 8.65 -0.46
C ALA A 47 -0.72 9.16 0.58
N PHE A 48 -1.03 9.04 1.88
CA PHE A 48 -0.10 9.38 2.95
C PHE A 48 1.22 8.60 2.85
N LEU A 49 1.15 7.29 2.60
CA LEU A 49 2.34 6.46 2.47
C LEU A 49 3.14 6.71 1.18
N LEU A 50 2.47 7.15 0.11
CA LEU A 50 3.09 7.52 -1.14
C LEU A 50 3.85 8.86 -0.99
N ASP A 51 3.25 9.84 -0.31
CA ASP A 51 3.87 11.12 0.02
C ASP A 51 5.11 10.94 0.91
N GLU A 52 5.00 10.08 1.92
CA GLU A 52 6.11 9.65 2.78
C GLU A 52 7.20 8.82 2.06
N LYS A 53 7.05 8.57 0.75
CA LYS A 53 7.95 7.74 -0.08
C LYS A 53 8.17 6.34 0.50
N LYS A 54 7.19 5.80 1.24
CA LYS A 54 7.21 4.47 1.86
C LYS A 54 6.66 3.39 0.95
N ILE A 55 5.75 3.75 0.05
CA ILE A 55 5.19 2.84 -0.96
C ILE A 55 5.35 3.39 -2.37
N LYS A 56 5.29 2.50 -3.36
CA LYS A 56 5.04 2.81 -4.76
C LYS A 56 3.69 2.25 -5.16
N LEU A 57 2.92 3.01 -5.94
CA LEU A 57 1.63 2.53 -6.46
C LEU A 57 1.76 2.11 -7.92
N LEU A 58 1.25 0.92 -8.22
CA LEU A 58 1.06 0.43 -9.57
C LEU A 58 -0.43 0.31 -9.88
N GLN A 59 -0.81 0.64 -11.10
CA GLN A 59 -2.14 0.35 -11.66
C GLN A 59 -1.95 -0.15 -13.09
N ASN A 60 -2.49 -1.33 -13.41
CA ASN A 60 -2.34 -1.94 -14.72
C ASN A 60 -0.87 -1.96 -15.19
N ASN A 61 0.04 -2.31 -14.28
CA ASN A 61 1.49 -2.33 -14.49
C ASN A 61 2.15 -0.96 -14.79
N ARG A 62 1.45 0.16 -14.54
CA ARG A 62 1.99 1.53 -14.65
C ARG A 62 2.15 2.15 -13.27
N GLU A 63 3.29 2.81 -13.04
CA GLU A 63 3.55 3.53 -11.80
C GLU A 63 2.72 4.82 -11.73
N ILE A 64 1.98 4.99 -10.64
CA ILE A 64 1.24 6.21 -10.33
C ILE A 64 2.10 7.08 -9.42
N LYS A 65 2.22 8.35 -9.78
CA LYS A 65 2.87 9.39 -8.96
C LYS A 65 1.82 10.42 -8.58
N LEU A 66 1.92 10.94 -7.35
CA LEU A 66 1.22 12.18 -6.99
C LEU A 66 1.93 13.32 -7.72
N GLN A 67 1.16 14.14 -8.44
CA GLN A 67 1.64 15.36 -9.10
C GLN A 67 1.50 16.55 -8.15
#